data_AF-A0A7C7KZV7-F1
#
_entry.id   AF-A0A7C7KZV7-F1
#
_cell.length_a   1.000
_cell.length_b   1.000
_cell.length_c   1.000
_cell.angle_alpha   90.00
_cell.angle_beta   90.00
_cell.angle_gamma   90.00
#
_symmetry.space_group_name_H-M   'P 1'
#
loop_
_entity.id
_entity.type
_entity.pdbx_description
1 polymer ?
#
loop_
_entity_poly.entity_id
_entity_poly.type
_entity_poly.pdbx_seq_one_letter_code
_entity_poly.pdbx_strand_id
1 'polypeptide(L)'
;ENYYKVFDREDISLNLKKLSKNFDDLVDYIYHYYEKIKDIITDTVKLINFEVRKGKKFLFEGAQATLLDIDVGTYPYVTSSNSSALGISAGAGISPKFIRNILGVFKAYTTRVGGGPFPTEEVGETGEKLRKIGHEYGSTTGRPRRCGNLDLFALKYSIMINEVDELAITKLDVLNSFKEIKVCIGYKINNKKLTSFPSTVFELEKVKPIYKVFKGWEKDISNIRNYEDLPQETKEYIEFIENYLNRKIKYISVGPQSDAIIVR
;
A
#
# COMPACT_ATOMS: atom_id res chain seq x y z
N GLU A 1 19.68 18.38 -15.67
CA GLU A 1 20.48 17.18 -15.99
C GLU A 1 21.27 16.62 -14.80
N ASN A 2 21.53 17.38 -13.72
CA ASN A 2 22.34 16.93 -12.56
C ASN A 2 21.58 16.25 -11.40
N TYR A 3 20.31 15.86 -11.54
CA TYR A 3 19.53 15.32 -10.40
C TYR A 3 19.61 13.79 -10.22
N TYR A 4 20.47 13.10 -10.98
CA TYR A 4 20.46 11.63 -11.08
C TYR A 4 21.62 10.94 -10.36
N LYS A 5 22.16 11.51 -9.28
CA LYS A 5 23.10 10.76 -8.43
C LYS A 5 22.29 9.76 -7.59
N VAL A 6 22.11 8.56 -8.11
CA VAL A 6 21.57 7.42 -7.36
C VAL A 6 22.71 6.86 -6.53
N PHE A 7 22.63 7.01 -5.22
CA PHE A 7 23.58 6.39 -4.30
C PHE A 7 23.23 4.92 -4.13
N ASP A 8 24.24 4.05 -4.13
CA ASP A 8 24.00 2.67 -3.73
C ASP A 8 23.70 2.63 -2.23
N ARG A 9 22.92 1.65 -1.79
CA ARG A 9 22.58 1.46 -0.38
C ARG A 9 23.83 1.27 0.47
N GLU A 10 24.89 0.69 -0.10
CA GLU A 10 26.19 0.53 0.55
C GLU A 10 26.90 1.87 0.77
N ASP A 11 26.67 2.88 -0.08
CA ASP A 11 27.34 4.18 0.01
C ASP A 11 26.86 5.01 1.22
N ILE A 12 25.61 4.80 1.67
CA ILE A 12 24.95 5.58 2.74
C ILE A 12 24.41 4.67 3.88
N SER A 13 24.87 3.41 3.96
CA SER A 13 24.40 2.48 5.01
C SER A 13 24.85 2.92 6.41
N LEU A 14 23.92 3.49 7.17
CA LEU A 14 24.14 3.86 8.57
C LEU A 14 24.27 2.61 9.45
N ASN A 15 25.46 2.37 9.99
CA ASN A 15 25.64 1.37 11.03
C ASN A 15 25.36 1.98 12.41
N LEU A 16 24.10 1.87 12.86
CA LEU A 16 23.68 2.40 14.15
C LEU A 16 24.44 1.80 15.35
N LYS A 17 25.08 0.63 15.21
CA LYS A 17 25.93 0.05 16.26
C LYS A 17 27.29 0.76 16.39
N LYS A 18 27.69 1.53 15.38
CA LYS A 18 28.90 2.37 15.39
C LYS A 18 28.63 3.80 15.86
N LEU A 19 27.38 4.15 16.19
CA LEU A 19 27.09 5.45 16.81
C LEU A 19 27.80 5.52 18.16
N SER A 20 28.86 6.32 18.22
CA SER A 20 29.54 6.63 19.46
C SER A 20 28.59 7.35 20.41
N LYS A 21 28.76 7.12 21.71
CA LYS A 21 28.11 7.93 22.76
C LYS A 21 28.82 9.26 22.97
N ASN A 22 30.00 9.44 22.37
CA ASN A 22 30.72 10.70 22.38
C ASN A 22 30.11 11.63 21.31
N PHE A 23 29.95 12.90 21.67
CA PHE A 23 29.35 13.91 20.82
C PHE A 23 30.20 14.22 19.59
N ASP A 24 31.52 14.34 19.73
CA ASP A 24 32.43 14.70 18.65
C ASP A 24 32.51 13.59 17.60
N ASP A 25 32.62 12.33 18.05
CA ASP A 25 32.57 11.17 17.16
C ASP A 25 31.24 11.09 16.37
N LEU A 26 30.12 11.48 17.00
CA LEU A 26 28.82 11.53 16.34
C LEU A 26 28.78 12.63 15.27
N VAL A 27 29.35 13.81 15.57
CA VAL A 27 29.44 14.92 14.61
C VAL A 27 30.29 14.50 13.41
N ASP A 28 31.47 13.92 13.62
CA ASP A 28 32.35 13.44 12.55
C ASP A 28 31.66 12.36 11.70
N TYR A 29 30.96 11.45 12.36
CA TYR A 29 30.19 10.40 11.68
C TYR A 29 29.08 10.98 10.79
N ILE A 30 28.32 11.97 11.28
CA ILE A 30 27.28 12.66 10.49
C ILE A 30 27.92 13.44 9.33
N TYR A 31 29.02 14.14 9.59
CA TYR A 31 29.72 14.95 8.59
C TYR A 31 30.24 14.09 7.43
N HIS A 32 30.74 12.88 7.72
CA HIS A 32 31.13 11.92 6.69
C HIS A 32 30.01 11.60 5.68
N TYR A 33 28.75 11.47 6.13
CA TYR A 33 27.62 11.24 5.23
C TYR A 33 27.14 12.53 4.57
N TYR A 34 27.16 13.66 5.28
CA TYR A 34 26.86 14.96 4.69
C TYR A 34 27.74 15.22 3.47
N GLU A 35 29.05 14.98 3.57
CA GLU A 35 30.00 15.15 2.47
C GLU A 35 29.66 14.32 1.23
N LYS A 36 29.02 13.15 1.40
CA LYS A 36 28.56 12.31 0.29
C LYS A 36 27.34 12.88 -0.41
N ILE A 37 26.41 13.49 0.33
CA ILE A 37 25.10 13.93 -0.16
C ILE A 37 25.00 15.44 -0.42
N LYS A 38 25.95 16.26 0.04
CA LYS A 38 25.85 17.74 0.00
C LYS A 38 25.53 18.29 -1.39
N ASP A 39 26.04 17.65 -2.45
CA ASP A 39 25.85 18.09 -3.84
C ASP A 39 24.43 17.84 -4.37
N ILE A 40 23.61 17.03 -3.68
CA ILE A 40 22.20 16.78 -4.05
C ILE A 40 21.21 17.51 -3.15
N ILE A 41 21.68 18.23 -2.12
CA ILE A 41 20.81 19.02 -1.24
C ILE A 41 20.35 20.26 -1.99
N THR A 42 19.03 20.49 -2.02
CA THR A 42 18.43 21.66 -2.67
C THR A 42 17.15 22.07 -1.94
N ASP A 43 16.72 23.31 -2.18
CA ASP A 43 15.37 23.77 -1.83
C ASP A 43 14.34 23.06 -2.73
N THR A 44 13.83 21.93 -2.25
CA THR A 44 12.87 21.09 -2.97
C THR A 44 11.51 21.78 -3.12
N VAL A 45 11.11 22.61 -2.15
CA VAL A 45 9.84 23.35 -2.21
C VAL A 45 9.86 24.34 -3.37
N LYS A 46 10.93 25.14 -3.49
CA LYS A 46 11.12 26.06 -4.62
C LYS A 46 11.21 25.31 -5.95
N LEU A 47 12.00 24.23 -6.00
CA LEU A 47 12.19 23.42 -7.21
C LEU A 47 10.85 22.89 -7.74
N ILE A 48 10.09 22.19 -6.89
CA ILE A 48 8.82 21.57 -7.28
C ILE A 48 7.82 22.65 -7.72
N ASN A 49 7.69 23.75 -6.96
CA ASN A 49 6.74 24.82 -7.28
C ASN A 49 7.07 25.57 -8.57
N PHE A 50 8.35 25.73 -8.91
CA PHE A 50 8.76 26.38 -10.15
C PHE A 50 8.54 25.46 -11.35
N GLU A 51 8.99 24.21 -11.26
CA GLU A 51 8.92 23.26 -12.37
C GLU A 51 7.47 22.82 -12.66
N VAL A 52 6.62 22.65 -11.65
CA VAL A 52 5.20 22.30 -11.88
C VAL A 52 4.46 23.40 -12.66
N ARG A 53 4.81 24.68 -12.45
CA ARG A 53 4.22 25.82 -13.18
C ARG A 53 4.71 25.91 -14.63
N LYS A 54 5.85 25.31 -14.94
CA LYS A 54 6.33 25.12 -16.32
C LYS A 54 5.68 23.90 -17.01
N GLY A 55 4.77 23.21 -16.33
CA GLY A 55 4.11 22.02 -16.86
C GLY A 55 4.93 20.74 -16.72
N LYS A 56 6.02 20.72 -15.92
CA LYS A 56 6.69 19.46 -15.59
C LYS A 56 5.77 18.56 -14.79
N LYS A 57 5.84 17.26 -15.07
CA LYS A 57 5.08 16.22 -14.38
C LYS A 57 5.94 15.64 -13.25
N PHE A 58 5.32 15.47 -12.09
CA PHE A 58 5.92 14.83 -10.92
C PHE A 58 5.13 13.55 -10.59
N LEU A 59 5.85 12.53 -10.14
CA LEU A 59 5.28 11.34 -9.54
C LEU A 59 5.65 11.37 -8.05
N PHE A 60 4.66 11.31 -7.18
CA PHE A 60 4.85 11.20 -5.74
C PHE A 60 4.67 9.74 -5.34
N GLU A 61 5.72 9.12 -4.84
CA GLU A 61 5.68 7.76 -4.31
C GLU A 61 5.33 7.80 -2.82
N GLY A 62 4.18 7.22 -2.46
CA GLY A 62 3.71 7.18 -1.09
C GLY A 62 4.31 6.04 -0.27
N ALA A 63 4.59 6.31 1.01
CA ALA A 63 4.84 5.30 2.02
C ALA A 63 4.20 5.75 3.35
N GLN A 64 3.65 4.90 4.20
CA GLN A 64 3.26 3.50 4.01
C GLN A 64 1.90 3.36 3.29
N ALA A 65 0.79 3.23 4.01
CA ALA A 65 -0.54 3.00 3.45
C ALA A 65 -1.61 3.68 4.31
N THR A 66 -2.75 4.06 3.73
CA THR A 66 -3.78 4.91 4.38
C THR A 66 -4.21 4.46 5.77
N LEU A 67 -4.40 3.15 6.03
CA LEU A 67 -4.82 2.67 7.36
C LEU A 67 -3.71 2.69 8.41
N LEU A 68 -2.50 3.09 8.03
CA LEU A 68 -1.36 3.39 8.90
C LEU A 68 -1.11 4.90 9.00
N ASP A 69 -1.94 5.74 8.39
CA ASP A 69 -1.83 7.20 8.51
C ASP A 69 -2.09 7.63 9.97
N ILE A 70 -1.34 8.63 10.44
CA ILE A 70 -1.44 9.09 11.83
C ILE A 70 -2.83 9.63 12.19
N ASP A 71 -3.53 10.27 11.24
CA ASP A 71 -4.81 10.95 11.50
C ASP A 71 -6.02 10.11 11.10
N VAL A 72 -5.88 9.36 10.00
CA VAL A 72 -7.00 8.63 9.35
C VAL A 72 -6.81 7.12 9.36
N GLY A 73 -5.77 6.63 10.03
CA GLY A 73 -5.49 5.21 10.19
C GLY A 73 -6.11 4.58 11.44
N THR A 74 -5.69 3.35 11.73
CA THR A 74 -6.14 2.59 12.90
C THR A 74 -5.40 2.98 14.19
N TYR A 75 -5.46 4.25 14.57
CA TYR A 75 -4.75 4.79 15.75
C TYR A 75 -5.09 4.00 17.03
N PRO A 76 -4.10 3.62 17.87
CA PRO A 76 -2.69 4.04 17.87
C PRO A 76 -1.75 3.15 17.03
N TYR A 77 -2.28 2.19 16.28
CA TYR A 77 -1.48 1.23 15.52
C TYR A 77 -1.15 1.74 14.11
N VAL A 78 -0.55 2.92 14.06
CA VAL A 78 -0.27 3.71 12.85
C VAL A 78 1.20 4.08 12.82
N THR A 79 1.65 4.66 11.71
CA THR A 79 2.93 5.36 11.66
C THR A 79 2.80 6.77 12.26
N SER A 80 3.93 7.47 12.40
CA SER A 80 3.98 8.83 12.94
C SER A 80 3.92 9.92 11.86
N SER A 81 3.37 9.60 10.68
CA SER A 81 3.27 10.52 9.55
C SER A 81 2.01 10.28 8.71
N ASN A 82 1.68 11.23 7.84
CA ASN A 82 0.59 11.07 6.89
C ASN A 82 1.04 10.20 5.71
N SER A 83 0.52 8.98 5.65
CA SER A 83 0.78 8.00 4.59
C SER A 83 -0.37 7.88 3.58
N SER A 84 -1.34 8.79 3.66
CA SER A 84 -2.37 9.05 2.67
C SER A 84 -1.98 10.22 1.74
N ALA A 85 -2.79 10.48 0.72
CA ALA A 85 -2.65 11.60 -0.21
C ALA A 85 -2.68 12.96 0.50
N LEU A 86 -3.26 13.03 1.71
CA LEU A 86 -3.23 14.22 2.57
C LEU A 86 -1.80 14.67 2.88
N GLY A 87 -0.85 13.72 2.97
CA GLY A 87 0.56 13.98 3.22
C GLY A 87 1.32 14.59 2.05
N ILE A 88 0.81 14.51 0.81
CA ILE A 88 1.56 14.95 -0.38
C ILE A 88 1.83 16.46 -0.33
N SER A 89 0.79 17.27 -0.10
CA SER A 89 0.92 18.73 -0.11
C SER A 89 1.81 19.21 1.04
N ALA A 90 1.63 18.65 2.24
CA ALA A 90 2.41 19.00 3.41
C ALA A 90 3.88 18.54 3.28
N GLY A 91 4.12 17.33 2.78
CA GLY A 91 5.46 16.74 2.65
C GLY A 91 6.29 17.32 1.50
N ALA A 92 5.65 17.68 0.38
CA ALA A 92 6.34 18.23 -0.79
C ALA A 92 6.32 19.76 -0.87
N GLY A 93 5.55 20.44 0.00
CA GLY A 93 5.36 21.89 -0.04
C GLY A 93 4.67 22.39 -1.32
N ILE A 94 3.79 21.56 -1.90
CA ILE A 94 3.06 21.89 -3.13
C ILE A 94 1.58 22.16 -2.82
N SER A 95 0.96 23.11 -3.53
CA SER A 95 -0.47 23.37 -3.37
C SER A 95 -1.29 22.14 -3.81
N PRO A 96 -2.35 21.75 -3.08
CA PRO A 96 -3.22 20.64 -3.46
C PRO A 96 -3.86 20.82 -4.84
N LYS A 97 -3.96 22.06 -5.34
CA LYS A 97 -4.46 22.37 -6.69
C LYS A 97 -3.59 21.79 -7.83
N PHE A 98 -2.36 21.36 -7.54
CA PHE A 98 -1.48 20.72 -8.51
C PHE A 98 -1.54 19.19 -8.46
N ILE A 99 -2.23 18.61 -7.48
CA ILE A 99 -2.45 17.17 -7.41
C ILE A 99 -3.62 16.82 -8.33
N ARG A 100 -3.36 15.96 -9.32
CA ARG A 100 -4.32 15.68 -10.40
C ARG A 100 -4.85 14.26 -10.38
N ASN A 101 -3.93 13.28 -10.34
CA ASN A 101 -4.27 11.88 -10.45
C ASN A 101 -3.70 11.13 -9.24
N ILE A 102 -4.54 10.35 -8.56
CA ILE A 102 -4.21 9.52 -7.42
C ILE A 102 -4.49 8.07 -7.79
N LEU A 103 -3.43 7.27 -7.82
CA LEU A 103 -3.49 5.83 -8.07
C LEU A 103 -3.55 5.08 -6.74
N GLY A 104 -4.67 4.41 -6.46
CA GLY A 104 -4.82 3.56 -5.28
C GLY A 104 -4.24 2.17 -5.53
N VAL A 105 -3.14 1.83 -4.85
CA VAL A 105 -2.50 0.52 -4.96
C VAL A 105 -2.95 -0.37 -3.79
N PHE A 106 -3.49 -1.55 -4.10
CA PHE A 106 -3.88 -2.53 -3.10
C PHE A 106 -3.52 -3.95 -3.53
N LYS A 107 -3.41 -4.86 -2.58
CA LYS A 107 -3.19 -6.29 -2.85
C LYS A 107 -4.53 -7.00 -3.02
N ALA A 108 -4.56 -8.11 -3.75
CA ALA A 108 -5.75 -8.97 -3.87
C ALA A 108 -6.19 -9.64 -2.55
N TYR A 109 -5.43 -9.45 -1.46
CA TYR A 109 -5.70 -9.88 -0.10
C TYR A 109 -5.10 -8.87 0.88
N THR A 110 -5.47 -8.93 2.15
CA THR A 110 -5.04 -7.93 3.14
C THR A 110 -3.82 -8.44 3.92
N THR A 111 -2.89 -7.55 4.24
CA THR A 111 -1.74 -7.87 5.10
C THR A 111 -1.49 -6.78 6.13
N ARG A 112 -0.99 -7.16 7.31
CA ARG A 112 -0.63 -6.23 8.38
C ARG A 112 0.67 -6.66 9.06
N VAL A 113 1.52 -5.69 9.37
CA VAL A 113 2.69 -5.88 10.25
C VAL A 113 2.38 -5.22 11.59
N GLY A 114 2.71 -5.90 12.69
CA GLY A 114 2.50 -5.38 14.05
C GLY A 114 1.11 -5.70 14.64
N GLY A 115 0.83 -5.08 15.79
CA GLY A 115 -0.41 -5.25 16.54
C GLY A 115 -1.59 -4.50 15.93
N GLY A 116 -2.72 -4.51 16.63
CA GLY A 116 -3.97 -3.80 16.29
C GLY A 116 -4.99 -4.59 15.48
N PRO A 117 -6.23 -4.10 15.35
CA PRO A 117 -7.34 -4.91 14.86
C PRO A 117 -7.21 -5.26 13.37
N PHE A 118 -7.57 -6.48 13.01
CA PHE A 118 -7.54 -6.94 11.62
C PHE A 118 -8.80 -7.77 11.37
N PRO A 119 -9.91 -7.11 10.97
CA PRO A 119 -11.22 -7.75 10.83
C PRO A 119 -11.24 -9.00 9.95
N THR A 120 -10.46 -8.99 8.87
CA THR A 120 -10.41 -10.09 7.89
C THR A 120 -9.22 -11.03 8.06
N GLU A 121 -8.51 -10.96 9.20
CA GLU A 121 -7.38 -11.84 9.47
C GLU A 121 -7.79 -13.31 9.44
N GLU A 122 -6.97 -14.12 8.76
CA GLU A 122 -7.10 -15.56 8.70
C GLU A 122 -5.97 -16.17 9.54
N VAL A 123 -6.31 -16.70 10.72
CA VAL A 123 -5.32 -17.29 11.66
C VAL A 123 -5.02 -18.77 11.39
N GLY A 124 -5.68 -19.37 10.41
CA GLY A 124 -5.54 -20.79 10.04
C GLY A 124 -4.80 -21.02 8.72
N GLU A 125 -5.09 -22.17 8.10
CA GLU A 125 -4.43 -22.63 6.86
C GLU A 125 -4.51 -21.60 5.73
N THR A 126 -5.64 -20.91 5.58
CA THR A 126 -5.83 -19.84 4.57
C THR A 126 -4.79 -18.74 4.73
N GLY A 127 -4.58 -18.25 5.95
CA GLY A 127 -3.63 -17.17 6.23
C GLY A 127 -2.18 -17.61 6.02
N GLU A 128 -1.83 -18.83 6.44
CA GLU A 128 -0.50 -19.41 6.18
C GLU A 128 -0.23 -19.60 4.69
N LYS A 129 -1.24 -20.06 3.93
CA LYS A 129 -1.15 -20.23 2.48
C LYS A 129 -0.94 -18.89 1.77
N LEU A 130 -1.72 -17.86 2.12
CA LEU A 130 -1.53 -16.50 1.61
C LEU A 130 -0.13 -15.98 1.92
N ARG A 131 0.35 -16.19 3.16
CA ARG A 131 1.67 -15.71 3.59
C ARG A 131 2.80 -16.37 2.80
N LYS A 132 2.73 -17.70 2.63
CA LYS A 132 3.76 -18.50 1.94
C LYS A 132 3.85 -18.14 0.46
N ILE A 133 2.71 -18.16 -0.25
CA ILE A 133 2.68 -17.88 -1.70
C ILE A 133 3.02 -16.41 -1.96
N GLY A 134 2.49 -15.50 -1.15
CA GLY A 134 2.73 -14.06 -1.29
C GLY A 134 4.09 -13.56 -0.80
N HIS A 135 4.96 -14.44 -0.29
CA HIS A 135 6.23 -14.06 0.35
C HIS A 135 6.06 -12.94 1.39
N GLU A 136 5.06 -13.06 2.26
CA GLU A 136 4.66 -12.00 3.17
C GLU A 136 5.49 -12.00 4.47
N TYR A 137 6.76 -11.66 4.31
CA TYR A 137 7.74 -11.50 5.39
C TYR A 137 8.37 -10.09 5.30
N GLY A 138 8.71 -9.51 6.45
CA GLY A 138 9.39 -8.22 6.49
C GLY A 138 10.77 -8.31 5.84
N SER A 139 11.09 -7.43 4.88
CA SER A 139 12.33 -7.45 4.10
C SER A 139 13.60 -7.23 4.94
N THR A 140 13.49 -6.59 6.10
CA THR A 140 14.63 -6.31 6.99
C THR A 140 14.65 -7.24 8.20
N THR A 141 13.49 -7.51 8.81
CA THR A 141 13.40 -8.25 10.08
C THR A 141 13.05 -9.72 9.90
N GLY A 142 12.61 -10.14 8.71
CA GLY A 142 12.05 -11.47 8.46
C GLY A 142 10.71 -11.74 9.16
N ARG A 143 10.14 -10.75 9.88
CA ARG A 143 8.93 -10.95 10.68
C ARG A 143 7.75 -11.32 9.77
N PRO A 144 7.00 -12.40 10.07
CA PRO A 144 5.84 -12.78 9.28
C PRO A 144 4.75 -11.71 9.36
N ARG A 145 4.11 -11.42 8.23
CA ARG A 145 2.94 -10.56 8.19
C ARG A 145 1.68 -11.37 8.52
N ARG A 146 0.77 -10.74 9.26
CA ARG A 146 -0.61 -11.21 9.41
C ARG A 146 -1.26 -11.10 8.04
N CYS A 147 -2.00 -12.14 7.63
CA CYS A 147 -2.62 -12.23 6.32
C CYS A 147 -4.12 -12.49 6.48
N GLY A 148 -4.91 -11.96 5.57
CA GLY A 148 -6.36 -12.06 5.64
C GLY A 148 -7.01 -11.81 4.29
N ASN A 149 -8.31 -12.06 4.21
CA ASN A 149 -9.09 -11.83 3.00
C ASN A 149 -9.07 -10.34 2.59
N LEU A 150 -9.33 -10.06 1.31
CA LEU A 150 -9.50 -8.70 0.82
C LEU A 150 -10.62 -7.99 1.58
N ASP A 151 -10.35 -6.77 2.04
CA ASP A 151 -11.32 -5.94 2.75
C ASP A 151 -11.75 -4.74 1.91
N LEU A 152 -12.86 -4.88 1.19
CA LEU A 152 -13.38 -3.80 0.37
C LEU A 152 -14.05 -2.71 1.19
N PHE A 153 -14.52 -3.00 2.41
CA PHE A 153 -15.11 -1.98 3.27
C PHE A 153 -14.04 -1.00 3.77
N ALA A 154 -12.88 -1.52 4.16
CA ALA A 154 -11.71 -0.72 4.50
C ALA A 154 -11.08 -0.02 3.27
N LEU A 155 -11.04 -0.70 2.11
CA LEU A 155 -10.56 -0.10 0.87
C LEU A 155 -11.46 1.05 0.39
N LYS A 156 -12.79 0.93 0.52
CA LYS A 156 -13.75 2.00 0.20
C LYS A 156 -13.51 3.25 1.05
N TYR A 157 -13.24 3.07 2.34
CA TYR A 157 -12.83 4.17 3.21
C TYR A 157 -11.52 4.80 2.73
N SER A 158 -10.53 3.99 2.38
CA SER A 158 -9.25 4.49 1.86
C SER A 158 -9.44 5.27 0.56
N ILE A 159 -10.29 4.82 -0.35
CA ILE A 159 -10.61 5.54 -1.59
C ILE A 159 -11.25 6.90 -1.30
N MET A 160 -12.20 6.96 -0.37
CA MET A 160 -12.87 8.19 0.03
C MET A 160 -11.89 9.23 0.62
N ILE A 161 -10.97 8.80 1.47
CA ILE A 161 -9.98 9.70 2.09
C ILE A 161 -9.01 10.29 1.07
N ASN A 162 -8.61 9.49 0.09
CA ASN A 162 -7.59 9.89 -0.88
C ASN A 162 -8.18 10.45 -2.18
N GLU A 163 -9.49 10.43 -2.38
CA GLU A 163 -10.16 10.70 -3.66
C GLU A 163 -9.46 9.99 -4.83
N VAL A 164 -9.34 8.66 -4.73
CA VAL A 164 -8.62 7.85 -5.72
C VAL A 164 -9.32 7.91 -7.08
N ASP A 165 -8.56 8.19 -8.15
CA ASP A 165 -9.06 8.22 -9.53
C ASP A 165 -9.07 6.83 -10.17
N GLU A 166 -7.94 6.11 -10.03
CA GLU A 166 -7.69 4.82 -10.67
C GLU A 166 -7.12 3.83 -9.64
N LEU A 167 -7.34 2.54 -9.87
CA LEU A 167 -6.85 1.49 -8.99
C LEU A 167 -5.80 0.60 -9.65
N ALA A 168 -4.87 0.11 -8.85
CA ALA A 168 -3.95 -0.96 -9.18
C ALA A 168 -4.12 -2.12 -8.19
N ILE A 169 -4.53 -3.28 -8.68
CA ILE A 169 -4.55 -4.52 -7.90
C ILE A 169 -3.24 -5.26 -8.10
N THR A 170 -2.62 -5.70 -7.01
CA THR A 170 -1.34 -6.39 -7.01
C THR A 170 -1.44 -7.78 -6.41
N LYS A 171 -0.50 -8.64 -6.81
CA LYS A 171 -0.41 -10.02 -6.30
C LYS A 171 -1.67 -10.84 -6.52
N LEU A 172 -2.34 -10.64 -7.66
CA LEU A 172 -3.55 -11.40 -7.98
C LEU A 172 -3.24 -12.90 -8.12
N ASP A 173 -2.04 -13.22 -8.63
CA ASP A 173 -1.49 -14.57 -8.79
C ASP A 173 -1.39 -15.37 -7.48
N VAL A 174 -1.31 -14.70 -6.33
CA VAL A 174 -1.29 -15.37 -5.02
C VAL A 174 -2.59 -16.17 -4.79
N LEU A 175 -3.68 -15.77 -5.44
CA LEU A 175 -4.98 -16.44 -5.33
C LEU A 175 -5.17 -17.62 -6.31
N ASN A 176 -4.18 -17.91 -7.18
CA ASN A 176 -4.27 -18.95 -8.24
C ASN A 176 -4.70 -20.33 -7.74
N SER A 177 -4.31 -20.72 -6.53
CA SER A 177 -4.53 -22.07 -6.01
C SER A 177 -5.71 -22.19 -5.04
N PHE A 178 -6.56 -21.16 -4.93
CA PHE A 178 -7.71 -21.16 -4.04
C PHE A 178 -8.96 -21.66 -4.76
N LYS A 179 -9.72 -22.54 -4.11
CA LYS A 179 -11.04 -23.02 -4.59
C LYS A 179 -12.14 -22.00 -4.37
N GLU A 180 -12.05 -21.28 -3.25
CA GLU A 180 -12.96 -20.22 -2.86
C GLU A 180 -12.16 -19.02 -2.38
N ILE A 181 -12.62 -17.83 -2.74
CA ILE A 181 -12.03 -16.56 -2.33
C ILE A 181 -13.10 -15.76 -1.61
N LYS A 182 -12.86 -15.41 -0.34
CA LYS A 182 -13.75 -14.56 0.44
C LYS A 182 -13.33 -13.11 0.28
N VAL A 183 -14.31 -12.22 0.15
CA VAL A 183 -14.09 -10.76 0.09
C VAL A 183 -15.00 -10.10 1.08
N CYS A 184 -14.45 -9.29 1.99
CA CYS A 184 -15.25 -8.55 2.95
C CYS A 184 -15.90 -7.35 2.26
N ILE A 185 -17.23 -7.28 2.36
CA ILE A 185 -18.10 -6.30 1.69
C ILE A 185 -18.84 -5.41 2.70
N GLY A 186 -18.50 -5.51 3.98
CA GLY A 186 -19.18 -4.77 5.03
C GLY A 186 -18.86 -5.29 6.41
N TYR A 187 -19.13 -4.48 7.42
CA TYR A 187 -18.97 -4.84 8.83
C TYR A 187 -20.32 -4.84 9.55
N LYS A 188 -20.40 -5.61 10.64
CA LYS A 188 -21.50 -5.52 11.60
C LYS A 188 -21.00 -5.47 13.04
N ILE A 189 -21.68 -4.70 13.88
CA ILE A 189 -21.53 -4.71 15.35
C ILE A 189 -22.92 -5.00 15.91
N ASN A 190 -23.04 -5.98 16.82
CA ASN A 190 -24.32 -6.38 17.42
C ASN A 190 -25.44 -6.62 16.37
N ASN A 191 -25.09 -7.30 15.27
CA ASN A 191 -25.95 -7.56 14.10
C ASN A 191 -26.45 -6.35 13.32
N LYS A 192 -26.03 -5.12 13.66
CA LYS A 192 -26.28 -3.92 12.86
C LYS A 192 -25.15 -3.71 11.86
N LYS A 193 -25.50 -3.56 10.58
CA LYS A 193 -24.53 -3.24 9.52
C LYS A 193 -23.99 -1.83 9.73
N LEU A 194 -22.70 -1.64 9.55
CA LEU A 194 -22.07 -0.34 9.54
C LEU A 194 -22.18 0.30 8.15
N THR A 195 -22.26 1.63 8.12
CA THR A 195 -22.30 2.42 6.87
C THR A 195 -20.93 2.94 6.46
N SER A 196 -19.99 3.06 7.41
CA SER A 196 -18.61 3.50 7.20
C SER A 196 -17.63 2.70 8.05
N PHE A 197 -16.34 2.79 7.70
CA PHE A 197 -15.26 2.21 8.49
C PHE A 197 -15.25 2.83 9.91
N PRO A 198 -15.06 2.03 10.98
CA PRO A 198 -15.05 2.53 12.35
C PRO A 198 -13.96 3.56 12.60
N SER A 199 -14.29 4.61 13.36
CA SER A 199 -13.36 5.69 13.69
C SER A 199 -12.39 5.34 14.82
N THR A 200 -12.70 4.31 15.62
CA THR A 200 -11.89 3.89 16.76
C THR A 200 -11.51 2.42 16.68
N VAL A 201 -10.34 2.08 17.21
CA VAL A 201 -9.91 0.68 17.31
C VAL A 201 -10.81 -0.16 18.21
N PHE A 202 -11.41 0.45 19.25
CA PHE A 202 -12.35 -0.25 20.14
C PHE A 202 -13.63 -0.70 19.44
N GLU A 203 -14.12 0.08 18.48
CA GLU A 203 -15.22 -0.34 17.61
C GLU A 203 -14.75 -1.37 16.59
N LEU A 204 -13.57 -1.14 16.00
CA LEU A 204 -12.97 -2.04 15.01
C LEU A 204 -12.71 -3.45 15.58
N GLU A 205 -12.38 -3.59 16.86
CA GLU A 205 -12.23 -4.89 17.53
C GLU A 205 -13.54 -5.67 17.67
N LYS A 206 -14.68 -4.98 17.68
CA LYS A 206 -16.01 -5.59 17.84
C LYS A 206 -16.64 -5.97 16.51
N VAL A 207 -16.04 -5.57 15.38
CA VAL A 207 -16.65 -5.82 14.08
C VAL A 207 -16.61 -7.29 13.73
N LYS A 208 -17.69 -7.76 13.14
CA LYS A 208 -17.73 -9.03 12.42
C LYS A 208 -17.76 -8.72 10.93
N PRO A 209 -16.80 -9.22 10.13
CA PRO A 209 -16.82 -9.03 8.68
C PRO A 209 -18.02 -9.76 8.05
N ILE A 210 -18.56 -9.16 7.00
CA ILE A 210 -19.58 -9.74 6.12
C ILE A 210 -18.86 -10.09 4.82
N TYR A 211 -18.93 -11.36 4.40
CA TYR A 211 -18.21 -11.86 3.25
C TYR A 211 -19.15 -12.15 2.07
N LYS A 212 -18.66 -11.86 0.86
CA LYS A 212 -19.11 -12.52 -0.37
C LYS A 212 -18.05 -13.57 -0.73
N VAL A 213 -18.52 -14.73 -1.19
CA VAL A 213 -17.66 -15.84 -1.62
C VAL A 213 -17.66 -15.88 -3.14
N PHE A 214 -16.46 -16.02 -3.71
CA PHE A 214 -16.23 -16.23 -5.13
C PHE A 214 -15.64 -17.62 -5.34
N LYS A 215 -16.00 -18.25 -6.44
CA LYS A 215 -15.27 -19.40 -6.94
C LYS A 215 -13.87 -18.93 -7.34
N GLY A 216 -12.84 -19.62 -6.89
CA GLY A 216 -11.48 -19.35 -7.35
C GLY A 216 -11.22 -19.98 -8.72
N TRP A 217 -10.17 -19.53 -9.39
CA TRP A 217 -9.90 -19.91 -10.79
C TRP A 217 -8.99 -21.14 -10.94
N GLU A 218 -8.31 -21.59 -9.87
CA GLU A 218 -7.46 -22.80 -9.86
C GLU A 218 -6.51 -22.92 -11.08
N LYS A 219 -6.03 -21.78 -11.58
CA LYS A 219 -5.23 -21.66 -12.80
C LYS A 219 -4.11 -20.66 -12.61
N ASP A 220 -2.95 -20.93 -13.21
CA ASP A 220 -1.84 -19.99 -13.22
C ASP A 220 -2.12 -18.85 -14.22
N ILE A 221 -2.16 -17.62 -13.71
CA ILE A 221 -2.35 -16.39 -14.50
C ILE A 221 -1.06 -15.60 -14.70
N SER A 222 0.09 -16.08 -14.21
CA SER A 222 1.32 -15.28 -14.11
C SER A 222 1.93 -14.83 -15.45
N ASN A 223 1.64 -15.58 -16.52
CA ASN A 223 2.10 -15.29 -17.87
C ASN A 223 1.06 -14.52 -18.72
N ILE A 224 -0.10 -14.19 -18.17
CA ILE A 224 -1.13 -13.47 -18.89
C ILE A 224 -0.74 -11.99 -19.03
N ARG A 225 -0.97 -11.41 -20.21
CA ARG A 225 -0.63 -10.02 -20.54
C ARG A 225 -1.82 -9.20 -21.06
N ASN A 226 -2.90 -9.84 -21.50
CA ASN A 226 -4.13 -9.17 -21.90
C ASN A 226 -5.28 -9.53 -20.95
N TYR A 227 -6.16 -8.57 -20.70
CA TYR A 227 -7.32 -8.78 -19.83
C TYR A 227 -8.24 -9.88 -20.36
N GLU A 228 -8.40 -9.97 -21.68
CA GLU A 228 -9.31 -10.94 -22.30
C GLU A 228 -8.89 -12.40 -22.12
N ASP A 229 -7.60 -12.64 -21.89
CA ASP A 229 -7.03 -13.97 -21.69
C ASP A 229 -7.19 -14.47 -20.24
N LEU A 230 -7.63 -13.60 -19.31
CA LEU A 230 -7.88 -13.97 -17.92
C LEU A 230 -9.01 -15.01 -17.81
N PRO A 231 -8.94 -15.93 -16.82
CA PRO A 231 -10.06 -16.81 -16.51
C PRO A 231 -11.33 -16.00 -16.20
N GLN A 232 -12.49 -16.56 -16.56
CA GLN A 232 -13.78 -15.90 -16.34
C GLN A 232 -14.00 -15.55 -14.86
N GLU A 233 -13.67 -16.48 -13.95
CA GLU A 233 -13.74 -16.26 -12.51
C GLU A 233 -12.85 -15.11 -12.03
N THR A 234 -11.70 -14.90 -12.69
CA THR A 234 -10.79 -13.78 -12.40
C THR A 234 -11.39 -12.45 -12.88
N LYS A 235 -12.00 -12.42 -14.07
CA LYS A 235 -12.69 -11.23 -14.58
C LYS A 235 -13.85 -10.83 -13.68
N GLU A 236 -14.70 -11.80 -13.30
CA GLU A 236 -15.84 -11.59 -12.38
C GLU A 236 -15.41 -11.04 -11.01
N TYR A 237 -14.28 -11.54 -10.49
CA TYR A 237 -13.69 -11.04 -9.25
C TYR A 237 -13.28 -9.55 -9.38
N ILE A 238 -12.59 -9.19 -10.47
CA ILE A 238 -12.14 -7.82 -10.75
C ILE A 238 -13.36 -6.90 -10.94
N GLU A 239 -14.30 -7.28 -11.81
CA GLU A 239 -15.52 -6.51 -12.10
C GLU A 239 -16.34 -6.27 -10.83
N PHE A 240 -16.44 -7.26 -9.95
CA PHE A 240 -17.13 -7.07 -8.67
C PHE A 240 -16.43 -6.01 -7.80
N ILE A 241 -15.10 -6.05 -7.71
CA ILE A 241 -14.34 -5.05 -6.94
C ILE A 241 -14.57 -3.65 -7.54
N GLU A 242 -14.48 -3.51 -8.86
CA GLU A 242 -14.71 -2.24 -9.56
C GLU A 242 -16.11 -1.68 -9.27
N ASN A 243 -17.13 -2.54 -9.39
CA ASN A 243 -18.52 -2.17 -9.13
C ASN A 243 -18.75 -1.79 -7.66
N TYR A 244 -18.16 -2.53 -6.72
CA TYR A 244 -18.31 -2.24 -5.29
C TYR A 244 -17.64 -0.90 -4.91
N LEU A 245 -16.47 -0.60 -5.48
CA LEU A 245 -15.69 0.60 -5.18
C LEU A 245 -16.08 1.79 -6.06
N ASN A 246 -16.85 1.58 -7.13
CA ASN A 246 -17.16 2.57 -8.16
C ASN A 246 -15.89 3.23 -8.75
N ARG A 247 -14.88 2.39 -9.03
CA ARG A 247 -13.56 2.82 -9.54
C ARG A 247 -12.95 1.74 -10.43
N LYS A 248 -12.32 2.16 -11.53
CA LYS A 248 -11.67 1.25 -12.48
C LYS A 248 -10.33 0.75 -11.93
N ILE A 249 -10.12 -0.56 -11.99
CA ILE A 249 -8.82 -1.22 -11.84
C ILE A 249 -8.11 -1.15 -13.19
N LYS A 250 -7.21 -0.19 -13.31
CA LYS A 250 -6.43 0.08 -14.52
C LYS A 250 -5.22 -0.83 -14.65
N TYR A 251 -4.58 -1.16 -13.53
CA TYR A 251 -3.39 -1.99 -13.50
C TYR A 251 -3.66 -3.27 -12.71
N ILE A 252 -3.36 -4.42 -13.31
CA ILE A 252 -3.54 -5.73 -12.69
C ILE A 252 -2.19 -6.45 -12.72
N SER A 253 -1.54 -6.55 -11.55
CA SER A 253 -0.31 -7.32 -11.41
C SER A 253 -0.64 -8.79 -11.16
N VAL A 254 -0.12 -9.64 -12.06
CA VAL A 254 -0.25 -11.10 -12.05
C VAL A 254 1.08 -11.79 -11.71
N GLY A 255 2.06 -11.05 -11.21
CA GLY A 255 3.32 -11.62 -10.78
C GLY A 255 4.30 -10.57 -10.24
N PRO A 256 5.47 -11.01 -9.75
CA PRO A 256 6.47 -10.14 -9.17
C PRO A 256 7.34 -9.40 -10.21
N GLN A 257 7.34 -9.86 -11.46
CA GLN A 257 8.14 -9.27 -12.53
C GLN A 257 7.55 -7.94 -13.00
N SER A 258 8.41 -7.00 -13.40
CA SER A 258 8.00 -5.66 -13.85
C SER A 258 7.08 -5.67 -15.09
N ASP A 259 7.18 -6.70 -15.93
CA ASP A 259 6.37 -6.90 -17.13
C ASP A 259 5.09 -7.70 -16.85
N ALA A 260 4.90 -8.25 -15.64
CA ALA A 260 3.74 -9.04 -15.24
C ALA A 260 2.57 -8.14 -14.80
N ILE A 261 2.27 -7.11 -15.59
CA ILE A 261 1.22 -6.12 -15.35
C ILE A 261 0.34 -6.01 -16.61
N ILE A 262 -0.96 -6.21 -16.43
CA ILE A 262 -1.99 -5.96 -17.46
C ILE A 262 -2.50 -4.52 -17.28
N VAL A 263 -2.59 -3.77 -18.38
CA VAL A 263 -3.06 -2.37 -18.40
C VAL A 263 -4.40 -2.30 -19.15
N ARG A 264 -5.40 -1.63 -18.56
CA ARG A 264 -6.79 -1.50 -19.09
C ARG A 264 -7.22 -0.09 -19.41
#